data_AF-E9J230-F1
#
_entry.id   AF-E9J230-F1
#
_cell.length_a   1.000
_cell.length_b   1.000
_cell.length_c   1.000
_cell.angle_alpha   90.00
_cell.angle_beta   90.00
_cell.angle_gamma   90.00
#
_symmetry.space_group_name_H-M   'P 1'
#
loop_
_entity.id
_entity.type
_entity.pdbx_description
1 polymer ?
#
loop_
_entity_poly.entity_id
_entity_poly.type
_entity_poly.pdbx_seq_one_letter_code
_entity_poly.pdbx_strand_id
1 'polypeptide(L)'
;MTQILERYITEGQIRCILQNRKYVYWSIEDYASAISFRSVSPKVYRYFQLKLNYPLPSLSSLRRWALKTFDIRKGFLSDVLAIMRVKGKTFTPFQTITVITFDEMA
;
A
#
# COMPACT_ATOMS: atom_id res chain seq x y z
N MET A 1 16.70 -11.39 18.31
CA MET A 1 15.72 -10.30 18.52
C MET A 1 15.06 -9.87 17.20
N THR A 2 15.80 -9.69 16.11
CA THR A 2 15.24 -9.29 14.80
C THR A 2 14.31 -10.33 14.18
N GLN A 3 14.64 -11.63 14.27
CA GLN A 3 13.84 -12.74 13.71
C GLN A 3 12.38 -12.79 14.19
N ILE A 4 12.08 -12.28 15.38
CA ILE A 4 10.70 -12.22 15.91
C ILE A 4 9.95 -11.03 15.32
N LEU A 5 10.64 -9.88 15.20
CA LEU A 5 10.07 -8.63 14.70
C LEU A 5 9.79 -8.67 13.19
N GLU A 6 10.63 -9.36 12.42
CA GLU A 6 10.50 -9.54 10.97
C GLU A 6 9.14 -10.15 10.56
N ARG A 7 8.46 -10.84 11.47
CA ARG A 7 7.12 -11.42 11.22
C ARG A 7 5.99 -10.40 11.26
N TYR A 8 6.19 -9.29 11.96
CA TYR A 8 5.14 -8.31 12.26
C TYR A 8 5.39 -6.94 11.66
N ILE A 9 6.66 -6.57 11.46
CA ILE A 9 7.06 -5.27 10.95
C ILE A 9 8.03 -5.41 9.79
N THR A 10 7.99 -4.42 8.90
CA THR A 10 8.83 -4.41 7.71
C THR A 10 10.27 -4.05 8.05
N GLU A 11 11.20 -4.39 7.15
CA GLU A 11 12.63 -4.12 7.36
C GLU A 11 12.91 -2.61 7.54
N GLY A 12 12.21 -1.74 6.80
CA GLY A 12 12.30 -0.29 6.95
C GLY A 12 11.93 0.18 8.37
N GLN A 13 10.90 -0.43 8.96
CA GLN A 13 10.45 -0.16 10.32
C GLN A 13 11.45 -0.65 11.36
N ILE A 14 12.00 -1.86 11.18
CA ILE A 14 13.04 -2.41 12.05
C ILE A 14 14.26 -1.49 12.06
N ARG A 15 14.70 -1.01 10.88
CA ARG A 15 15.82 -0.06 10.78
C ARG A 15 15.52 1.26 11.49
N CYS A 16 14.29 1.79 11.40
CA CYS A 16 13.92 3.00 12.16
C CYS A 16 14.11 2.79 13.66
N ILE A 17 13.60 1.66 14.18
CA ILE A 17 13.62 1.35 15.62
C ILE A 17 15.05 1.13 16.10
N LEU A 18 15.81 0.29 15.40
CA LEU A 18 17.17 -0.10 15.83
C LEU A 18 18.19 1.02 15.67
N GLN A 19 18.08 1.84 14.62
CA GLN A 19 19.08 2.87 14.31
C GLN A 19 18.66 4.27 14.79
N ASN A 20 17.48 4.39 15.42
CA ASN A 20 16.88 5.65 15.87
C ASN A 20 16.96 6.78 14.81
N ARG A 21 16.78 6.41 13.54
CA ARG A 21 16.91 7.36 12.42
C ARG A 21 15.68 8.25 12.32
N LYS A 22 15.91 9.56 12.28
CA LYS A 22 14.86 10.56 12.07
C LYS A 22 14.27 10.52 10.64
N TYR A 23 15.07 10.11 9.65
CA TYR A 23 14.68 10.04 8.25
C TYR A 23 14.98 8.66 7.68
N VAL A 24 13.98 8.06 7.05
CA VAL A 24 14.09 6.73 6.43
C VAL A 24 13.56 6.78 5.01
N TYR A 25 14.32 6.16 4.11
CA TYR A 25 13.89 5.87 2.76
C TYR A 25 13.06 4.58 2.80
N TRP A 26 11.75 4.72 2.59
CA TRP A 26 10.79 3.62 2.63
C TRP A 26 10.85 2.81 1.34
N SER A 27 10.79 1.48 1.48
CA SER A 27 10.71 0.57 0.35
C SER A 27 9.29 0.53 -0.24
N ILE A 28 9.13 -0.18 -1.36
CA ILE A 28 7.81 -0.38 -1.99
C ILE A 28 6.89 -1.16 -1.04
N GLU A 29 7.42 -2.16 -0.35
CA GLU A 29 6.72 -3.01 0.61
C GLU A 29 6.26 -2.19 1.83
N ASP A 30 7.10 -1.27 2.32
CA ASP A 30 6.75 -0.35 3.40
C ASP A 30 5.53 0.51 3.00
N TYR A 31 5.55 1.07 1.78
CA TYR A 31 4.44 1.87 1.27
C TYR A 31 3.18 1.03 1.04
N ALA A 32 3.30 -0.17 0.47
CA ALA A 32 2.17 -1.07 0.25
C ALA A 32 1.50 -1.47 1.57
N SER A 33 2.30 -1.81 2.59
CA SER A 33 1.82 -2.10 3.95
C SER A 33 1.14 -0.88 4.58
N ALA A 34 1.76 0.30 4.47
CA ALA A 34 1.20 1.54 5.02
C ALA A 34 -0.11 1.96 4.35
N ILE A 35 -0.25 1.81 3.02
CA ILE A 35 -1.50 2.07 2.30
C ILE A 35 -2.58 1.09 2.74
N SER A 36 -2.24 -0.20 2.88
CA SER A 36 -3.16 -1.23 3.34
C SER A 36 -3.65 -0.96 4.76
N PHE A 37 -2.76 -0.52 5.66
CA PHE A 37 -3.16 -0.14 7.01
C PHE A 37 -4.07 1.10 7.02
N ARG A 38 -3.75 2.09 6.19
CA ARG A 38 -4.54 3.33 6.09
C ARG A 38 -5.92 3.09 5.48
N SER A 39 -6.06 2.17 4.51
CA SER A 39 -7.35 1.85 3.88
C SER A 39 -8.34 1.25 4.86
N VAL A 40 -7.86 0.51 5.87
CA VAL A 40 -8.69 0.01 6.98
C VAL A 40 -9.21 1.16 7.84
N SER A 41 -8.34 2.07 8.28
CA SER A 41 -8.78 3.26 9.03
C SER A 41 -7.77 4.41 9.00
N PRO A 42 -8.11 5.56 8.39
CA PRO A 42 -7.25 6.73 8.40
C PRO A 42 -7.01 7.32 9.81
N LYS A 43 -7.99 7.17 10.72
CA LYS A 43 -7.88 7.65 12.11
C LYS A 43 -6.88 6.82 12.90
N VAL A 44 -6.95 5.50 12.76
CA VAL A 44 -6.02 4.57 13.43
C VAL A 44 -4.61 4.77 12.91
N TYR A 45 -4.43 4.91 11.59
CA TYR A 45 -3.11 5.22 11.01
C TYR A 45 -2.46 6.46 11.65
N ARG A 46 -3.24 7.54 11.77
CA ARG A 46 -2.77 8.80 12.35
C ARG A 46 -2.48 8.68 13.85
N TYR A 47 -3.29 7.91 14.58
CA TYR A 47 -3.07 7.64 16.00
C TYR A 47 -1.75 6.87 16.24
N PHE A 48 -1.52 5.80 15.48
CA PHE A 48 -0.29 5.01 15.58
C PHE A 48 0.95 5.85 15.26
N GLN A 49 0.88 6.67 14.20
CA GLN A 49 1.99 7.52 13.82
C GLN A 49 2.28 8.63 14.84
N LEU A 50 1.26 9.36 15.32
CA LEU A 50 1.47 10.58 16.11
C LEU A 50 1.43 10.38 17.63
N LYS A 51 0.69 9.38 18.12
CA LYS A 51 0.52 9.12 19.56
C LYS A 51 1.38 7.97 20.04
N LEU A 52 1.45 6.89 19.26
CA LEU A 52 2.27 5.73 19.59
C LEU A 52 3.70 5.79 19.00
N ASN A 53 4.01 6.85 18.24
CA ASN A 53 5.31 7.04 17.57
C ASN A 53 5.75 5.81 16.75
N TYR A 54 4.79 5.11 16.15
CA TYR A 54 5.09 3.96 15.30
C TYR A 54 5.83 4.40 14.04
N PRO A 55 6.88 3.69 13.60
CA PRO A 55 7.64 4.03 12.41
C PRO A 55 6.78 3.82 11.16
N LEU A 56 6.02 4.84 10.77
CA LEU A 56 5.16 4.81 9.58
C LEU A 56 5.55 5.96 8.64
N PRO A 57 5.44 5.77 7.31
CA PRO A 57 5.57 6.86 6.35
C PRO A 57 4.61 8.00 6.70
N SER A 58 5.07 9.25 6.57
CA SER A 58 4.20 10.41 6.73
C SER A 58 3.08 10.38 5.69
N LEU A 59 1.93 10.98 6.02
CA LEU A 59 0.81 11.07 5.07
C LEU A 59 1.20 11.80 3.77
N SER A 60 2.08 12.79 3.85
CA SER A 60 2.59 13.51 2.68
C SER A 60 3.49 12.63 1.82
N SER A 61 4.38 11.84 2.42
CA SER A 61 5.20 10.86 1.70
C SER A 61 4.36 9.78 1.04
N LEU A 62 3.36 9.24 1.76
CA LEU A 62 2.44 8.23 1.24
C LEU A 62 1.66 8.73 0.01
N ARG A 63 1.10 9.95 0.10
CA ARG A 63 0.39 10.58 -1.03
C ARG A 63 1.30 10.84 -2.22
N ARG A 64 2.50 11.39 -1.98
CA ARG A 64 3.48 11.67 -3.03
C ARG A 64 3.90 10.39 -3.74
N TRP A 65 4.15 9.33 -2.98
CA TRP A 65 4.49 8.03 -3.53
C TRP A 65 3.35 7.48 -4.36
N ALA A 66 2.12 7.46 -3.83
CA ALA A 66 0.95 6.94 -4.55
C ALA A 66 0.70 7.68 -5.89
N LEU A 67 0.78 9.01 -5.89
CA LEU A 67 0.59 9.83 -7.10
C LEU A 67 1.73 9.65 -8.13
N LYS A 68 2.93 9.29 -7.68
CA LYS A 68 4.06 9.02 -8.58
C LYS A 68 4.01 7.59 -9.15
N THR A 69 3.53 6.64 -8.36
CA THR A 69 3.56 5.22 -8.68
C THR A 69 2.38 4.81 -9.57
N PHE A 70 1.18 5.32 -9.29
CA PHE A 70 -0.03 4.92 -10.00
C PHE A 70 -0.47 6.00 -10.98
N ASP A 71 -0.80 5.58 -12.19
CA ASP A 71 -1.36 6.45 -13.20
C ASP A 71 -2.89 6.52 -13.07
N ILE A 72 -3.39 7.58 -12.43
CA ILE A 72 -4.82 7.81 -12.20
C ILE A 72 -5.33 8.89 -13.15
N ARG A 73 -5.23 8.62 -14.46
CA ARG A 73 -5.78 9.49 -15.52
C ARG A 73 -7.23 9.11 -15.84
N LYS A 74 -7.97 10.07 -16.42
CA LYS A 74 -9.32 9.81 -16.96
C LYS A 74 -9.22 8.76 -18.07
N GLY A 75 -10.21 7.87 -18.15
CA GLY A 75 -10.24 6.76 -19.08
C GLY A 75 -10.10 5.43 -18.35
N PHE A 76 -9.28 4.52 -18.90
CA PHE A 76 -9.09 3.19 -18.33
C PHE A 76 -8.00 3.16 -17.26
N LEU A 77 -8.20 2.37 -16.21
CA LEU A 77 -7.20 2.11 -15.18
C LEU A 77 -6.19 1.06 -15.66
N SER A 78 -5.20 1.50 -16.45
CA SER A 78 -4.21 0.63 -17.11
C SER A 78 -3.43 -0.25 -16.13
N ASP A 79 -3.00 0.32 -15.00
CA ASP A 79 -2.21 -0.40 -14.00
C ASP A 79 -3.00 -1.56 -13.37
N VAL A 80 -4.30 -1.34 -13.12
CA VAL A 80 -5.21 -2.36 -12.59
C VAL A 80 -5.43 -3.46 -13.63
N LEU A 81 -5.68 -3.09 -14.90
CA LEU A 81 -5.85 -4.06 -15.98
C LEU A 81 -4.58 -4.89 -16.22
N ALA A 82 -3.39 -4.31 -16.07
CA ALA A 82 -2.12 -5.03 -16.17
C ALA A 82 -1.99 -6.10 -15.08
N ILE A 83 -2.29 -5.76 -13.82
CA ILE A 83 -2.29 -6.71 -12.69
C ILE A 83 -3.36 -7.80 -12.91
N MET A 84 -4.57 -7.43 -13.32
CA MET A 84 -5.64 -8.36 -13.62
C MET A 84 -5.28 -9.32 -14.76
N ARG A 85 -4.58 -8.85 -15.80
CA ARG A 85 -4.10 -9.69 -16.90
C ARG A 85 -3.13 -10.77 -16.40
N VAL A 86 -2.20 -10.40 -15.50
CA VAL A 86 -1.26 -11.38 -14.92
C VAL A 86 -2.02 -12.40 -14.07
N LYS A 87 -2.97 -11.95 -13.24
CA LYS A 87 -3.81 -12.84 -12.43
C LYS A 87 -4.69 -13.75 -13.29
N GLY A 88 -5.24 -13.24 -14.39
CA GLY A 88 -6.11 -14.01 -15.28
C GLY A 88 -5.43 -15.20 -15.95
N LYS A 89 -4.09 -15.20 -16.05
CA LYS A 89 -3.33 -16.36 -16.57
C LYS A 89 -3.46 -17.61 -15.71
N THR A 90 -3.81 -17.46 -14.43
CA THR A 90 -4.02 -18.60 -13.52
C THR A 90 -5.46 -19.10 -13.52
N PHE A 91 -6.37 -18.44 -14.25
CA PHE A 91 -7.79 -18.77 -14.27
C PHE A 91 -8.11 -19.76 -15.39
N THR A 92 -9.06 -20.65 -15.11
CA THR A 92 -9.68 -21.50 -16.14
C THR A 92 -10.60 -20.66 -17.05
N PRO A 93 -10.92 -21.13 -18.27
CA PRO A 93 -11.82 -20.40 -19.17
C PRO A 93 -13.17 -20.04 -18.52
N PHE A 94 -13.68 -20.92 -17.65
CA PHE A 94 -14.91 -20.65 -16.91
C PHE A 94 -14.77 -19.51 -15.90
N GLN A 95 -13.63 -19.43 -15.18
CA GLN A 95 -13.35 -18.37 -14.22
C GLN A 95 -13.05 -17.01 -14.87
N THR A 96 -12.77 -16.97 -16.18
CA THR A 96 -12.58 -15.70 -16.91
C THR A 96 -13.88 -15.02 -17.31
N ILE A 97 -15.01 -15.71 -17.21
CA ILE A 97 -16.32 -15.15 -17.52
C ILE A 97 -16.66 -14.10 -16.45
N THR A 98 -16.92 -12.87 -16.87
CA THR A 98 -17.24 -11.75 -15.97
C THR A 98 -18.26 -10.82 -16.60
N VAL A 99 -18.96 -10.03 -15.78
CA VAL A 99 -19.93 -9.02 -16.19
C VAL A 99 -19.38 -7.65 -15.80
N ILE A 100 -19.47 -6.67 -16.70
CA ILE A 100 -19.09 -5.29 -16.42
C ILE A 100 -20.37 -4.48 -16.16
N THR A 101 -20.47 -3.93 -14.95
CA THR A 101 -21.58 -3.06 -14.54
C THR A 101 -21.03 -1.68 -14.20
N PHE A 102 -21.72 -0.62 -14.62
CA PHE A 102 -21.35 0.76 -14.32
C PHE A 102 -22.59 1.61 -14.06
N ASP A 103 -22.42 2.65 -13.25
CA ASP A 103 -23.41 3.68 -12.93
C ASP A 103 -22.67 5.00 -12.65
N GLU A 104 -23.36 6.13 -12.76
CA GLU A 104 -22.79 7.47 -12.52
C GLU A 104 -23.15 7.96 -11.12
N MET A 105 -22.17 8.51 -10.39
CA MET A 105 -22.39 9.12 -9.08
C MET A 105 -22.53 10.63 -9.25
N ALA A 106 -23.67 11.20 -8.82
CA ALA A 106 -23.95 12.63 -8.82
C ALA A 106 -23.26 13.39 -7.67
#